data_AF-A0AAN6YC87-F1
#
_entry.id   AF-A0AAN6YC87-F1
#
_cell.length_a   1.000
_cell.length_b   1.000
_cell.length_c   1.000
_cell.angle_alpha   90.00
_cell.angle_beta   90.00
_cell.angle_gamma   90.00
#
_symmetry.space_group_name_H-M   'P 1'
#
loop_
_entity.id
_entity.type
_entity.pdbx_description
1 polymer ?
#
loop_
_entity_poly.entity_id
_entity_poly.type
_entity_poly.pdbx_seq_one_letter_code
_entity_poly.pdbx_strand_id
1 'polypeptide(L)'
;MSKGYMAFAILHFFQFVLAVTVCGLYGVELNRAAKAGKYADGKWVYAEVVGGLSALTAILLVIPYFLRFALAWVWNLILFILWIALFGLFASMYLNENPEGNGDIQRMKNALWVVLVNAIMWLITSVAGFVYWWRHRDRVSRFTGRARV
;
A
#
# COMPACT_ATOMS: atom_id res chain seq x y z
N MET A 1 -8.48 24.08 -6.37
CA MET A 1 -7.76 22.78 -6.38
C MET A 1 -7.51 22.37 -7.81
N SER A 2 -6.27 22.00 -8.17
CA SER A 2 -5.96 21.42 -9.49
C SER A 2 -6.66 20.06 -9.65
N LYS A 3 -7.16 19.73 -10.85
CA LYS A 3 -7.79 18.43 -11.16
C LYS A 3 -6.88 17.24 -10.79
N GLY A 4 -5.57 17.39 -10.93
CA GLY A 4 -4.59 16.36 -10.57
C GLY A 4 -4.49 16.11 -9.06
N TYR A 5 -4.62 17.15 -8.23
CA TYR A 5 -4.60 17.01 -6.78
C TYR A 5 -5.87 16.29 -6.27
N MET A 6 -7.02 16.57 -6.89
CA MET A 6 -8.27 15.89 -6.54
C MET A 6 -8.23 14.40 -6.88
N ALA A 7 -7.72 14.04 -8.06
CA ALA A 7 -7.52 12.64 -8.44
C ALA A 7 -6.54 11.91 -7.49
N PHE A 8 -5.45 12.59 -7.11
CA PHE A 8 -4.48 12.06 -6.15
C PHE A 8 -5.10 11.80 -4.78
N ALA A 9 -5.86 12.77 -4.24
CA ALA A 9 -6.53 12.64 -2.95
C ALA A 9 -7.57 11.52 -2.95
N ILE A 10 -8.36 11.39 -4.02
CA ILE A 10 -9.35 10.30 -4.17
C ILE A 10 -8.65 8.94 -4.17
N LEU A 11 -7.53 8.80 -4.88
CA LEU A 11 -6.78 7.55 -4.93
C LEU A 11 -6.28 7.15 -3.53
N HIS A 12 -5.69 8.08 -2.79
CA HIS A 12 -5.19 7.83 -1.42
C HIS A 12 -6.33 7.57 -0.42
N PHE A 13 -7.48 8.20 -0.62
CA PHE A 13 -8.68 7.90 0.18
C PHE A 13 -9.12 6.44 0.00
N PHE A 14 -9.18 5.95 -1.24
CA PHE A 14 -9.49 4.54 -1.48
C PHE A 14 -8.41 3.60 -0.93
N GLN A 15 -7.12 3.92 -1.10
CA GLN A 15 -6.03 3.14 -0.50
C GLN A 15 -6.14 3.05 1.03
N PHE A 16 -6.54 4.15 1.67
CA PHE A 16 -6.79 4.19 3.11
C PHE A 16 -7.96 3.28 3.50
N VAL A 17 -9.10 3.40 2.82
CA VAL A 17 -10.29 2.57 3.11
C VAL A 17 -9.97 1.09 2.93
N LEU A 18 -9.26 0.72 1.86
CA LEU A 18 -8.86 -0.66 1.59
C LEU A 18 -7.86 -1.18 2.63
N ALA A 19 -6.88 -0.37 3.03
CA ALA A 19 -5.92 -0.74 4.07
C ALA A 19 -6.60 -0.96 5.43
N VAL A 20 -7.53 -0.08 5.84
CA VAL A 20 -8.30 -0.23 7.08
C VAL A 20 -9.23 -1.44 7.02
N THR A 21 -9.82 -1.72 5.86
CA THR A 21 -10.64 -2.94 5.65
C THR A 21 -9.82 -4.20 5.88
N VAL A 22 -8.59 -4.23 5.38
CA VAL A 22 -7.65 -5.34 5.54
C VAL A 22 -7.23 -5.51 7.02
N CYS A 23 -6.89 -4.41 7.72
CA CYS A 23 -6.66 -4.43 9.18
C CYS A 23 -7.89 -4.97 9.94
N GLY A 24 -9.11 -4.53 9.56
CA GLY A 24 -10.33 -5.01 10.20
C GLY A 24 -10.57 -6.52 10.00
N LEU A 25 -10.39 -7.01 8.77
CA LEU A 25 -10.57 -8.42 8.44
C LEU A 25 -9.58 -9.33 9.17
N TYR A 26 -8.31 -8.94 9.23
CA TYR A 26 -7.25 -9.76 9.82
C TYR A 26 -7.06 -9.52 11.33
N GLY A 27 -7.35 -8.31 11.82
CA GLY A 27 -7.34 -7.97 13.24
C GLY A 27 -8.36 -8.75 14.07
N VAL A 28 -9.49 -9.16 13.48
CA VAL A 28 -10.47 -10.05 14.13
C VAL A 28 -9.86 -11.44 14.40
N GLU A 29 -9.07 -11.97 13.48
CA GLU A 29 -8.39 -13.26 13.66
C GLU A 29 -7.30 -13.19 14.74
N LEU A 30 -6.56 -12.08 14.79
CA LEU A 30 -5.59 -11.77 15.84
C LEU A 30 -6.24 -11.65 17.22
N ASN A 31 -7.36 -10.95 17.32
CA ASN A 31 -8.12 -10.80 18.56
C ASN A 31 -8.72 -12.14 19.02
N ARG A 32 -9.17 -12.98 18.07
CA ARG A 32 -9.66 -14.34 18.37
C ARG A 32 -8.55 -15.23 18.90
N ALA A 33 -7.35 -15.16 18.31
CA ALA A 33 -6.17 -15.88 18.79
C ALA A 33 -5.75 -15.42 20.20
N ALA A 34 -5.73 -14.11 20.43
CA ALA A 34 -5.41 -13.52 21.73
C ALA A 34 -6.41 -13.95 22.82
N LYS A 35 -7.72 -13.93 22.52
CA LYS A 35 -8.77 -14.41 23.44
C LYS A 35 -8.69 -15.91 23.71
N ALA A 36 -8.21 -16.70 22.75
CA ALA A 36 -8.01 -18.13 22.92
C ALA A 36 -6.70 -18.49 23.65
N GLY A 37 -5.92 -17.50 24.10
CA GLY A 37 -4.60 -17.72 24.72
C GLY A 37 -3.57 -18.33 23.78
N LYS A 38 -3.80 -18.27 22.46
CA LYS A 38 -2.88 -18.79 21.44
C LYS A 38 -1.93 -17.70 20.97
N TYR A 39 -0.72 -18.11 20.56
CA TYR A 39 0.24 -17.20 19.95
C TYR A 39 -0.33 -16.56 18.67
N ALA A 40 -0.04 -15.27 18.48
CA ALA A 40 -0.34 -14.56 17.25
C ALA A 40 0.50 -15.14 16.12
N ASP A 41 -0.16 -15.72 15.11
CA ASP A 41 0.51 -16.22 13.92
C ASP A 41 1.15 -15.05 13.15
N GLY A 42 2.43 -15.18 12.80
CA GLY A 42 3.22 -14.11 12.19
C GLY A 42 2.62 -13.57 10.90
N LYS A 43 1.84 -14.39 10.18
CA LYS A 43 1.12 -13.97 8.97
C LYS A 43 0.07 -12.89 9.22
N TRP A 44 -0.64 -12.97 10.34
CA TRP A 44 -1.67 -11.99 10.69
C TRP A 44 -1.03 -10.70 11.21
N VAL A 45 0.06 -10.83 11.97
CA VAL A 45 0.84 -9.67 12.43
C VAL A 45 1.41 -8.89 11.24
N TYR A 46 1.95 -9.61 10.25
CA TYR A 46 2.43 -9.00 9.02
C TYR A 46 1.32 -8.23 8.29
N ALA A 47 0.11 -8.80 8.18
CA ALA A 47 -1.04 -8.13 7.58
C ALA A 47 -1.40 -6.81 8.30
N GLU A 48 -1.40 -6.83 9.64
CA GLU A 48 -1.74 -5.66 10.45
C GLU A 48 -0.68 -4.55 10.33
N VAL A 49 0.61 -4.92 10.35
CA VAL A 49 1.71 -3.95 10.21
C VAL A 49 1.70 -3.31 8.83
N VAL A 50 1.53 -4.09 7.76
CA VAL A 50 1.48 -3.58 6.39
C VAL A 50 0.24 -2.72 6.17
N GLY A 51 -0.92 -3.15 6.68
CA GLY A 51 -2.16 -2.39 6.64
C GLY A 51 -2.06 -1.06 7.39
N GLY A 52 -1.53 -1.08 8.62
CA GLY A 52 -1.34 0.10 9.45
C GLY A 52 -0.36 1.11 8.85
N LEU A 53 0.80 0.65 8.35
CA LEU A 53 1.76 1.51 7.65
C LEU A 53 1.16 2.16 6.41
N SER A 54 0.33 1.42 5.68
CA SER A 54 -0.33 1.90 4.47
C SER A 54 -1.42 2.93 4.80
N ALA A 55 -2.20 2.70 5.85
CA ALA A 55 -3.23 3.64 6.31
C ALA A 55 -2.60 4.96 6.78
N LEU A 56 -1.53 4.89 7.57
CA LEU A 56 -0.76 6.07 7.98
C LEU A 56 -0.16 6.80 6.79
N THR A 57 0.45 6.07 5.85
CA THR A 57 1.05 6.68 4.66
C THR A 57 -0.01 7.35 3.79
N ALA A 58 -1.17 6.73 3.61
CA ALA A 58 -2.27 7.30 2.81
C ALA A 58 -2.75 8.64 3.38
N ILE A 59 -2.87 8.76 4.72
CA ILE A 59 -3.21 10.03 5.38
C ILE A 59 -2.08 11.06 5.18
N LEU A 60 -0.83 10.66 5.40
CA LEU A 60 0.32 11.57 5.29
C LEU A 60 0.49 12.12 3.87
N LEU A 61 0.26 11.31 2.84
CA LEU A 61 0.40 11.73 1.45
C LEU A 61 -0.71 12.67 0.97
N VAL A 62 -1.89 12.65 1.60
CA VAL A 62 -2.95 13.65 1.36
C VAL A 62 -2.49 15.05 1.81
N ILE A 63 -1.59 15.14 2.79
CA ILE A 63 -1.04 16.41 3.26
C ILE A 63 0.02 16.89 2.25
N PRO A 64 -0.17 18.04 1.59
CA PRO A 64 0.68 18.48 0.48
C PRO A 64 2.14 18.79 0.88
N TYR A 65 2.43 18.87 2.18
CA TYR A 65 3.78 19.01 2.70
C TYR A 65 4.67 17.77 2.39
N PHE A 66 4.10 16.56 2.47
CA PHE A 66 4.84 15.32 2.24
C PHE A 66 5.00 14.97 0.74
N LEU A 67 4.22 15.60 -0.14
CA LEU A 67 4.31 15.44 -1.60
C LEU A 67 5.65 15.92 -2.19
N ARG A 68 6.38 16.79 -1.50
CA ARG A 68 7.64 17.38 -1.99
C ARG A 68 8.86 16.47 -1.80
N PHE A 69 8.69 15.33 -1.13
CA PHE A 69 9.81 14.42 -0.90
C PHE A 69 10.16 13.68 -2.19
N ALA A 70 11.34 13.95 -2.76
CA ALA A 70 11.81 13.32 -4.00
C ALA A 70 11.87 11.77 -3.93
N LEU A 71 11.82 11.20 -2.72
CA LEU A 71 11.82 9.76 -2.46
C LEU A 71 10.42 9.19 -2.16
N ALA A 72 9.34 9.98 -2.25
CA ALA A 72 7.97 9.51 -2.00
C ALA A 72 7.57 8.36 -2.95
N TRP A 73 8.05 8.37 -4.20
CA TRP A 73 7.81 7.28 -5.14
C TRP A 73 8.51 5.97 -4.73
N VAL A 74 9.70 6.05 -4.10
CA VAL A 74 10.41 4.87 -3.56
C VAL A 74 9.62 4.28 -2.39
N TRP A 75 9.11 5.13 -1.50
CA TRP A 75 8.28 4.68 -0.38
C TRP A 75 6.99 3.99 -0.85
N ASN A 76 6.31 4.56 -1.84
CA ASN A 76 5.13 3.94 -2.47
C ASN A 76 5.48 2.58 -3.10
N LEU A 77 6.66 2.44 -3.70
CA LEU A 77 7.14 1.17 -4.24
C LEU A 77 7.43 0.13 -3.14
N ILE A 78 7.99 0.55 -2.01
CA ILE A 78 8.20 -0.34 -0.85
C ILE A 78 6.84 -0.86 -0.36
N LEU A 79 5.85 0.01 -0.20
CA LEU A 79 4.50 -0.41 0.18
C LEU A 79 3.91 -1.39 -0.82
N PHE A 80 4.04 -1.13 -2.12
CA PHE A 80 3.63 -2.07 -3.16
C PHE A 80 4.26 -3.46 -2.98
N ILE A 81 5.58 -3.53 -2.75
CA ILE A 81 6.29 -4.80 -2.55
C ILE A 81 5.75 -5.53 -1.31
N LEU A 82 5.50 -4.81 -0.21
CA LEU A 82 4.93 -5.38 1.01
C LEU A 82 3.51 -5.94 0.76
N TRP A 83 2.67 -5.23 0.01
CA TRP A 83 1.33 -5.71 -0.36
C TRP A 83 1.37 -6.94 -1.27
N ILE A 84 2.32 -7.02 -2.20
CA ILE A 84 2.49 -8.20 -3.06
C ILE A 84 3.02 -9.40 -2.27
N ALA A 85 3.93 -9.19 -1.32
CA ALA A 85 4.37 -10.25 -0.42
C ALA A 85 3.21 -10.74 0.47
N LEU A 86 2.36 -9.84 0.98
CA LEU A 86 1.15 -10.18 1.71
C LEU A 86 0.17 -11.00 0.85
N PHE A 87 -0.04 -10.56 -0.38
CA PHE A 87 -0.84 -11.30 -1.36
C PHE A 87 -0.27 -12.70 -1.60
N GLY A 88 1.04 -12.82 -1.82
CA GLY A 88 1.70 -14.11 -2.05
C GLY A 88 1.54 -15.08 -0.87
N LEU A 89 1.71 -14.59 0.36
CA LEU A 89 1.55 -15.37 1.59
C LEU A 89 0.12 -15.93 1.74
N PHE A 90 -0.89 -15.10 1.47
CA PHE A 90 -2.29 -15.55 1.53
C PHE A 90 -2.70 -16.36 0.31
N ALA A 91 -2.15 -16.07 -0.87
CA ALA A 91 -2.44 -16.81 -2.09
C ALA A 91 -1.93 -18.25 -1.97
N SER A 92 -0.73 -18.48 -1.44
CA SER A 92 -0.23 -19.86 -1.23
C SER A 92 -1.11 -20.68 -0.28
N MET A 93 -1.82 -20.01 0.64
CA MET A 93 -2.69 -20.66 1.62
C MET A 93 -4.11 -20.90 1.12
N TYR A 94 -4.69 -19.92 0.42
CA TYR A 94 -6.11 -19.94 0.09
C TYR A 94 -6.41 -20.13 -1.40
N LEU A 95 -5.45 -19.92 -2.31
CA LEU A 95 -5.70 -19.98 -3.75
C LEU A 95 -5.96 -21.43 -4.22
N ASN A 96 -5.19 -22.39 -3.71
CA ASN A 96 -5.29 -23.80 -4.07
C ASN A 96 -6.25 -24.60 -3.18
N GLU A 97 -6.75 -24.02 -2.09
CA GLU A 97 -7.71 -24.69 -1.19
C GLU A 97 -9.09 -24.73 -1.85
N ASN A 98 -9.69 -25.92 -1.97
CA ASN A 98 -11.05 -26.05 -2.46
C ASN A 98 -12.02 -25.59 -1.35
N PRO A 99 -12.91 -24.62 -1.61
CA PRO A 99 -13.95 -24.27 -0.67
C PRO A 99 -15.00 -25.38 -0.70
N GLU A 100 -14.84 -26.40 0.13
CA GLU A 100 -15.78 -27.52 0.31
C GLU A 100 -17.09 -27.05 0.99
N GLY A 101 -17.74 -26.02 0.44
CA GLY A 101 -18.94 -25.39 1.00
C GLY A 101 -18.69 -24.47 2.20
N ASN A 102 -17.42 -24.26 2.62
CA ASN A 102 -17.10 -23.37 3.73
C ASN A 102 -17.04 -21.89 3.28
N GLY A 103 -18.03 -21.11 3.71
CA GLY A 103 -18.14 -19.67 3.41
C GLY A 103 -16.96 -18.82 3.91
N ASP A 104 -16.25 -19.26 4.95
CA ASP A 104 -15.08 -18.53 5.46
C ASP A 104 -13.90 -18.56 4.48
N ILE A 105 -13.70 -19.69 3.79
CA ILE A 105 -12.65 -19.84 2.76
C ILE A 105 -12.97 -18.93 1.56
N GLN A 106 -14.25 -18.89 1.15
CA GLN A 106 -14.68 -18.03 0.05
C GLN A 106 -14.55 -16.53 0.41
N ARG A 107 -14.87 -16.14 1.65
CA ARG A 107 -14.62 -14.79 2.15
C ARG A 107 -13.14 -14.43 2.09
N MET A 108 -12.27 -15.35 2.47
CA MET A 108 -10.82 -15.13 2.44
C MET A 108 -10.27 -15.02 1.01
N LYS A 109 -10.80 -15.82 0.06
CA LYS A 109 -10.52 -15.66 -1.37
C LYS A 109 -10.95 -14.30 -1.91
N ASN A 110 -12.08 -13.76 -1.44
CA ASN A 110 -12.51 -12.41 -1.81
C ASN A 110 -11.60 -11.33 -1.20
N ALA A 111 -11.16 -11.51 0.06
CA ALA A 111 -10.21 -10.60 0.69
C ALA A 111 -8.86 -10.54 -0.05
N LEU A 112 -8.41 -11.66 -0.61
CA LEU A 112 -7.24 -11.74 -1.49
C LEU A 112 -7.30 -10.78 -2.67
N TRP A 113 -8.48 -10.65 -3.31
CA TRP A 113 -8.69 -9.68 -4.38
C TRP A 113 -8.61 -8.23 -3.88
N VAL A 114 -9.12 -7.97 -2.68
CA VAL A 114 -9.03 -6.63 -2.06
C VAL A 114 -7.57 -6.24 -1.81
N VAL A 115 -6.76 -7.17 -1.29
CA VAL A 115 -5.32 -7.01 -1.10
C VAL A 115 -4.62 -6.70 -2.43
N LEU A 116 -4.97 -7.44 -3.50
CA LEU A 116 -4.39 -7.25 -4.82
C LEU A 116 -4.75 -5.88 -5.43
N VAL A 117 -6.02 -5.47 -5.34
CA VAL A 117 -6.46 -4.15 -5.81
C VAL A 117 -5.69 -3.06 -5.09
N ASN A 118 -5.55 -3.15 -3.76
CA ASN A 118 -4.79 -2.17 -3.01
C ASN A 118 -3.30 -2.13 -3.42
N ALA A 119 -2.69 -3.30 -3.66
CA ALA A 119 -1.34 -3.39 -4.19
C ALA A 119 -1.21 -2.65 -5.53
N ILE A 120 -2.12 -2.89 -6.47
CA ILE A 120 -2.12 -2.23 -7.79
C ILE A 120 -2.26 -0.70 -7.63
N MET A 121 -3.08 -0.23 -6.68
CA MET A 121 -3.19 1.20 -6.41
C MET A 121 -1.85 1.81 -5.94
N TRP A 122 -1.11 1.11 -5.06
CA TRP A 122 0.24 1.53 -4.65
C TRP A 122 1.24 1.52 -5.82
N LEU A 123 1.09 0.59 -6.77
CA LEU A 123 1.91 0.59 -7.98
C LEU A 123 1.61 1.82 -8.86
N ILE A 124 0.33 2.15 -9.06
CA ILE A 124 -0.08 3.31 -9.84
C ILE A 124 0.48 4.60 -9.21
N THR A 125 0.40 4.78 -7.89
CA THR A 125 0.95 5.96 -7.21
C THR A 125 2.47 6.00 -7.28
N SER A 126 3.14 4.85 -7.16
CA SER A 126 4.58 4.72 -7.34
C SER A 126 5.03 5.14 -8.75
N VAL A 127 4.39 4.61 -9.79
CA VAL A 127 4.69 4.96 -11.19
C VAL A 127 4.37 6.42 -11.49
N ALA A 128 3.23 6.93 -11.04
CA ALA A 128 2.87 8.34 -11.22
C ALA A 128 3.88 9.28 -10.55
N GLY A 129 4.32 8.95 -9.33
CA GLY A 129 5.36 9.69 -8.61
C GLY A 129 6.72 9.62 -9.31
N PHE A 130 7.10 8.44 -9.82
CA PHE A 130 8.34 8.26 -10.58
C PHE A 130 8.32 9.06 -11.89
N VAL A 131 7.22 9.03 -12.65
CA VAL A 131 7.07 9.80 -13.90
C VAL A 131 7.12 11.31 -13.60
N TYR A 132 6.44 11.76 -12.54
CA TYR A 132 6.48 13.15 -12.12
C TYR A 132 7.90 13.58 -11.76
N TRP A 133 8.60 12.81 -10.92
CA TRP A 133 9.98 13.07 -10.55
C TRP A 133 10.91 13.03 -11.76
N TRP A 134 10.78 12.05 -12.65
CA TRP A 134 11.62 11.92 -13.85
C TRP A 134 11.46 13.12 -14.80
N ARG A 135 10.23 13.62 -14.98
CA ARG A 135 9.95 14.80 -15.80
C ARG A 135 10.40 16.11 -15.17
N HIS A 136 10.39 16.21 -13.83
CA HIS A 136 10.77 17.41 -13.08
C HIS A 136 12.17 17.33 -12.46
N ARG A 137 12.94 16.26 -12.73
CA ARG A 137 14.36 16.24 -12.34
C ARG A 137 15.07 17.23 -13.24
N ASP A 138 15.40 18.37 -12.64
CA ASP A 138 16.23 19.37 -13.28
C ASP A 138 17.55 18.74 -13.73
N ARG A 139 17.77 18.71 -15.05
CA ARG A 139 19.08 18.42 -15.67
C ARG A 139 20.03 19.62 -15.51
N VAL A 140 19.96 20.32 -14.38
CA VAL A 140 20.78 21.51 -14.16
C VAL A 140 22.14 21.02 -13.66
N SER A 141 23.02 20.70 -14.61
CA SER A 141 24.45 20.85 -14.38
C SER A 141 24.70 22.33 -14.06
N ARG A 142 24.72 22.68 -12.77
CA ARG A 142 25.07 24.03 -12.27
C ARG A 142 26.57 24.37 -12.46
N PHE A 143 27.22 23.74 -13.44
CA PHE A 143 28.64 23.86 -13.74
C PHE A 143 28.90 24.40 -15.16
N THR A 144 28.01 25.23 -15.70
CA THR A 144 28.42 26.17 -16.76
C THR A 144 29.09 27.37 -16.10
N GLY A 145 30.37 27.19 -15.79
CA GLY A 145 31.27 28.27 -15.36
C GLY A 145 31.30 29.37 -16.41
N ARG A 146 30.54 30.45 -16.17
CA ARG A 146 30.76 31.74 -16.81
C ARG A 146 31.55 32.62 -15.87
N ALA A 147 32.84 32.34 -15.73
CA ALA A 147 33.81 33.36 -15.36
C ALA A 147 34.00 34.25 -16.60
N ARG A 148 33.49 35.48 -16.56
CA ARG A 148 33.98 36.55 -17.44
C ARG A 148 35.15 37.20 -16.71
N VAL A 149 36.32 37.16 -17.35
CA VAL A 149 37.46 38.02 -17.04
C VAL A 149 37.34 39.26 -17.92
#